data_AF-A0A914WZL7-F1
#
_entry.id   AF-A0A914WZL7-F1
#
_cell.length_a   1.000
_cell.length_b   1.000
_cell.length_c   1.000
_cell.angle_alpha   90.00
_cell.angle_beta   90.00
_cell.angle_gamma   90.00
#
_symmetry.space_group_name_H-M   'P 1'
#
loop_
_entity.id
_entity.type
_entity.pdbx_description
1 polymer ?
#
loop_
_entity_poly.entity_id
_entity_poly.type
_entity_poly.pdbx_seq_one_letter_code
_entity_poly.pdbx_strand_id
1 'polypeptide(L)'
;MTTKPTDNWTTMHDRALIEHIVGKGGSGLSFICGKTASYADKITLSSALDYSDGTNPPHKITIWLKSNVVIEQVYILLDPEDESYLPNRVVVYGYRSETAPAFVLQETPKIETISPQEVCVLTSNNEVLHRLEIEIVECKEGGLDCRVRGIRLKSKNDLARPEVDCAWFNRVDAPILAGIPSERLYWRAIVLTRLASLIDYMLPYTVPNRKVNMLAKKEDWLQRGRMLLPLCKRRQAIVDCLLRASADELLTDLPKLYVDRQSSVPVFEQIFDELRRDRQSKLTFRSISYWSTHSEQWWECVFIGEGVIDQGGAFRDSLCDVGENLCPASGQSRLPYFVRSYEDASVFVMDRHCERFAQFEFIGKLMGSCVRTKEFLVLPLAPSVWKRLVGERLVWAEDGPEIDRNAARLIERVQSCKTREDFESLVALEGGEILLTESVGPLSWNNRLSLIESAKAQILTQAESQLLAIRRGLTSVVPESALSLMTWQCLERMVCGRAEIEFEDLKRACHLEDFNESDRRVQFLWQALQSFSYDERSRFLRFVSGRRRMPTQLYICAEKSEGAIDSLPESSTCSNTLYLPDYTTGEICSEKLRYAISHCTAIDTDVNPWES
;
A
#
# COMPACT_ATOMS: atom_id res chain seq x y z
N MET A 1 -22.31 -6.29 40.30
CA MET A 1 -23.31 -5.62 39.43
C MET A 1 -22.81 -5.71 38.00
N THR A 2 -23.46 -6.55 37.21
CA THR A 2 -23.25 -6.75 35.77
C THR A 2 -23.78 -5.55 35.00
N THR A 3 -22.93 -4.58 34.70
CA THR A 3 -23.23 -3.58 33.67
C THR A 3 -22.93 -4.19 32.32
N LYS A 4 -23.98 -4.49 31.54
CA LYS A 4 -23.83 -4.76 30.10
C LYS A 4 -23.00 -3.63 29.47
N PRO A 5 -22.06 -3.91 28.55
CA PRO A 5 -21.38 -2.86 27.81
C PRO A 5 -22.43 -2.08 27.02
N THR A 6 -22.43 -0.76 27.11
CA THR A 6 -23.37 0.13 26.41
C THR A 6 -23.26 0.00 24.88
N ASP A 7 -24.05 -0.93 24.33
CA ASP A 7 -25.00 -0.96 23.20
C ASP A 7 -24.78 -0.34 21.81
N ASN A 8 -23.68 0.33 21.41
CA ASN A 8 -23.57 0.86 20.02
C ASN A 8 -22.25 0.59 19.26
N TRP A 9 -21.38 -0.31 19.74
CA TRP A 9 -20.15 -0.64 19.02
C TRP A 9 -20.42 -1.60 17.85
N THR A 10 -20.05 -1.21 16.64
CA THR A 10 -20.24 -2.00 15.40
C THR A 10 -18.92 -2.35 14.72
N THR A 11 -18.95 -3.23 13.73
CA THR A 11 -17.78 -3.54 12.89
C THR A 11 -17.21 -2.34 12.14
N MET A 12 -18.02 -1.31 11.88
CA MET A 12 -17.56 -0.04 11.31
C MET A 12 -16.62 0.71 12.26
N HIS A 13 -16.89 0.65 13.56
CA HIS A 13 -16.00 1.24 14.57
C HIS A 13 -14.66 0.48 14.62
N ASP A 14 -14.68 -0.85 14.51
CA ASP A 14 -13.45 -1.65 14.44
C ASP A 14 -12.64 -1.32 13.17
N ARG A 15 -13.29 -1.18 12.00
CA ARG A 15 -12.61 -0.77 10.75
C ARG A 15 -11.96 0.60 10.89
N ALA A 16 -12.71 1.60 11.34
CA ALA A 16 -12.18 2.96 11.54
C ALA A 16 -11.00 2.98 12.52
N LEU A 17 -11.06 2.16 13.57
CA LEU A 17 -9.97 2.06 14.55
C LEU A 17 -8.74 1.40 13.95
N ILE A 18 -8.92 0.36 13.13
CA ILE A 18 -7.83 -0.30 12.40
C ILE A 18 -7.18 0.66 11.41
N GLU A 19 -7.97 1.41 10.65
CA GLU A 19 -7.47 2.43 9.71
C GLU A 19 -6.67 3.50 10.44
N HIS A 20 -7.16 3.98 11.60
CA HIS A 20 -6.42 4.90 12.43
C HIS A 20 -5.08 4.30 12.91
N ILE A 21 -5.08 3.04 13.35
CA ILE A 21 -3.85 2.35 13.79
C ILE A 21 -2.84 2.23 12.64
N VAL A 22 -3.29 1.86 11.44
CA VAL A 22 -2.45 1.64 10.26
C VAL A 22 -1.95 2.97 9.69
N GLY A 23 -2.82 3.98 9.59
CA GLY A 23 -2.51 5.29 9.02
C GLY A 23 -1.45 6.07 9.79
N LYS A 24 -1.27 5.78 11.09
CA LYS A 24 -0.21 6.37 11.93
C LYS A 24 1.12 5.58 11.85
N GLY A 25 1.19 4.46 11.14
CA GLY A 25 2.43 3.71 10.87
C GLY A 25 2.93 2.79 12.02
N GLY A 26 4.19 2.33 11.91
CA GLY A 26 4.81 1.36 12.82
C GLY A 26 4.98 1.79 14.29
N SER A 27 4.79 3.08 14.59
CA SER A 27 4.78 3.65 15.95
C SER A 27 3.53 3.25 16.75
N GLY A 28 2.41 2.92 16.10
CA GLY A 28 1.17 2.53 16.77
C GLY A 28 1.18 1.11 17.33
N LEU A 29 1.70 0.15 16.55
CA LEU A 29 1.74 -1.26 16.92
C LEU A 29 2.81 -1.56 18.00
N SER A 30 3.88 -0.78 18.06
CA SER A 30 4.88 -0.85 19.15
C SER A 30 4.31 -0.30 20.47
N PHE A 31 3.40 0.68 20.40
CA PHE A 31 2.69 1.24 21.55
C PHE A 31 1.63 0.30 22.12
N ILE A 32 0.93 -0.45 21.25
CA ILE A 32 -0.16 -1.37 21.63
C ILE A 32 0.36 -2.75 22.06
N CYS A 33 1.43 -3.25 21.44
CA CYS A 33 2.08 -4.51 21.85
C CYS A 33 3.17 -4.22 22.88
N GLY A 34 2.77 -4.10 24.16
CA GLY A 34 3.66 -3.96 25.31
C GLY A 34 4.89 -4.88 25.27
N LYS A 35 5.97 -4.38 24.69
CA LYS A 35 7.34 -4.85 24.84
C LYS A 35 8.13 -3.61 25.26
N THR A 36 8.80 -3.72 26.41
CA THR A 36 9.59 -2.71 27.14
C THR A 36 8.90 -1.42 27.61
N ALA A 37 8.06 -0.76 26.79
CA ALA A 37 7.45 0.54 27.14
C ALA A 37 6.44 0.49 28.30
N SER A 38 5.90 -0.68 28.64
CA SER A 38 4.99 -0.83 29.78
C SER A 38 5.69 -0.77 31.14
N TYR A 39 7.01 -0.97 31.18
CA TYR A 39 7.79 -1.10 32.41
C TYR A 39 8.87 -0.04 32.56
N ALA A 40 9.19 0.68 31.48
CA ALA A 40 10.25 1.68 31.43
C ALA A 40 9.72 3.04 30.97
N ASP A 41 10.09 4.10 31.69
CA ASP A 41 9.74 5.49 31.34
C ASP A 41 10.69 6.05 30.28
N LYS A 42 11.93 5.58 30.26
CA LYS A 42 12.96 6.04 29.32
C LYS A 42 14.07 5.02 29.16
N ILE A 43 14.49 4.76 27.93
CA ILE A 43 15.71 4.00 27.62
C ILE A 43 16.71 4.99 27.03
N THR A 44 17.88 5.12 27.67
CA THR A 44 18.97 5.97 27.19
C THR A 44 20.15 5.07 26.86
N LEU A 45 20.55 5.09 25.59
CA LEU A 45 21.74 4.42 25.09
C LEU A 45 22.85 5.47 25.00
N SER A 46 24.05 5.16 25.51
CA SER A 46 25.18 6.10 25.46
C SER A 46 25.71 6.35 24.03
N SER A 47 25.30 5.53 23.07
CA SER A 47 25.56 5.69 21.63
C SER A 47 24.35 5.16 20.87
N ALA A 48 23.66 6.02 20.10
CA ALA A 48 22.47 5.64 19.34
C ALA A 48 22.80 4.52 18.32
N LEU A 49 21.85 3.62 18.08
CA LEU A 49 22.01 2.39 17.29
C LEU A 49 22.55 2.61 15.86
N ASP A 50 23.33 1.61 15.44
CA ASP A 50 24.17 1.47 14.25
C ASP A 50 25.47 2.29 14.26
N TYR A 51 26.60 1.56 14.29
CA TYR A 51 28.01 1.96 14.21
C TYR A 51 28.69 2.44 15.51
N SER A 52 29.64 1.66 16.03
CA SER A 52 30.89 2.26 16.52
C SER A 52 32.04 1.89 15.57
N ASP A 53 32.75 2.90 15.07
CA ASP A 53 34.15 2.72 14.72
C ASP A 53 34.91 2.53 16.03
N GLY A 54 35.85 1.59 16.02
CA GLY A 54 36.38 0.97 17.23
C GLY A 54 37.33 1.83 18.05
N THR A 55 36.83 2.90 18.69
CA THR A 55 37.70 3.80 19.47
C THR A 55 37.27 4.18 20.90
N ASN A 56 36.16 3.70 21.48
CA ASN A 56 35.81 4.05 22.89
C ASN A 56 35.18 2.92 23.75
N PRO A 57 35.60 2.72 25.01
CA PRO A 57 34.99 1.79 25.99
C PRO A 57 33.95 2.49 26.91
N PRO A 58 33.16 1.78 27.74
CA PRO A 58 32.33 0.58 27.50
C PRO A 58 30.87 0.94 27.10
N HIS A 59 30.16 0.02 26.42
CA HIS A 59 28.75 0.22 26.05
C HIS A 59 27.85 0.19 27.29
N LYS A 60 27.25 1.35 27.62
CA LYS A 60 26.33 1.51 28.74
C LYS A 60 24.91 1.71 28.24
N ILE A 61 24.02 0.85 28.71
CA ILE A 61 22.59 0.94 28.43
C ILE A 61 21.86 1.24 29.72
N THR A 62 21.21 2.41 29.77
CA THR A 62 20.47 2.85 30.95
C THR A 62 18.96 2.73 30.71
N ILE A 63 18.25 2.11 31.65
CA ILE A 63 16.82 1.89 31.61
C ILE A 63 16.22 2.49 32.88
N TRP A 64 15.31 3.46 32.71
CA TRP A 64 14.52 4.04 33.80
C TRP A 64 13.20 3.30 33.91
N LEU A 65 12.87 2.80 35.09
CA LEU A 65 11.75 1.90 35.33
C LEU A 65 10.58 2.64 35.98
N LYS A 66 9.37 2.23 35.60
CA LYS A 66 8.13 2.71 36.23
C LYS A 66 8.04 2.24 37.68
N SER A 67 7.33 3.00 38.51
CA SER A 67 7.19 2.72 39.94
C SER A 67 6.62 1.31 40.20
N ASN A 68 7.15 0.60 41.21
CA ASN A 68 6.69 -0.73 41.65
C ASN A 68 6.89 -1.90 40.65
N VAL A 69 7.77 -1.76 39.66
CA VAL A 69 8.15 -2.88 38.77
C VAL A 69 9.23 -3.75 39.44
N VAL A 70 9.00 -5.06 39.50
CA VAL A 70 9.99 -6.04 39.99
C VAL A 70 10.48 -6.87 38.81
N ILE A 71 11.71 -6.63 38.37
CA ILE A 71 12.30 -7.33 37.23
C ILE A 71 12.72 -8.74 37.65
N GLU A 72 12.17 -9.72 36.93
CA GLU A 72 12.53 -11.13 37.02
C GLU A 72 13.66 -11.48 36.04
N GLN A 73 13.63 -11.02 34.79
CA GLN A 73 14.68 -11.35 33.82
C GLN A 73 14.94 -10.19 32.85
N VAL A 74 16.21 -10.03 32.45
CA VAL A 74 16.63 -9.08 31.41
C VAL A 74 17.39 -9.83 30.35
N TYR A 75 16.98 -9.63 29.10
CA TYR A 75 17.62 -10.20 27.94
C TYR A 75 18.10 -9.10 27.00
N ILE A 76 19.29 -9.31 26.45
CA ILE A 76 19.84 -8.54 25.34
C ILE A 76 19.61 -9.35 24.06
N LEU A 77 19.03 -8.72 23.05
CA LEU A 77 18.80 -9.31 21.73
C LEU A 77 19.96 -8.93 20.81
N LEU A 78 20.56 -9.92 20.16
CA LEU A 78 21.74 -9.76 19.31
C LEU A 78 21.44 -10.21 17.88
N ASP A 79 22.32 -9.85 16.95
CA ASP A 79 22.19 -10.22 15.54
C ASP A 79 22.64 -11.67 15.32
N PRO A 80 21.78 -12.57 14.78
CA PRO A 80 22.15 -13.97 14.56
C PRO A 80 23.24 -14.20 13.52
N GLU A 81 23.46 -13.25 12.61
CA GLU A 81 24.44 -13.40 11.52
C GLU A 81 25.86 -12.97 11.93
N ASP A 82 26.03 -12.44 13.14
CA ASP A 82 27.26 -11.76 13.58
C ASP A 82 27.90 -12.45 14.80
N GLU A 83 28.61 -13.56 14.59
CA GLU A 83 29.25 -14.35 15.66
C GLU A 83 30.43 -13.63 16.35
N SER A 84 30.95 -12.56 15.73
CA SER A 84 32.16 -11.85 16.17
C SER A 84 31.90 -10.73 17.20
N TYR A 85 30.64 -10.30 17.38
CA TYR A 85 30.25 -9.16 18.23
C TYR A 85 29.32 -9.59 19.37
N LEU A 86 29.60 -10.77 19.94
CA LEU A 86 28.86 -11.30 21.09
C LEU A 86 29.47 -10.80 22.41
N PRO A 87 28.63 -10.43 23.40
CA PRO A 87 29.11 -10.03 24.71
C PRO A 87 29.70 -11.24 25.43
N ASN A 88 30.88 -11.07 26.02
CA ASN A 88 31.59 -12.09 26.79
C ASN A 88 31.45 -11.87 28.30
N ARG A 89 31.48 -10.60 28.75
CA ARG A 89 31.21 -10.22 30.15
C ARG A 89 30.29 -9.00 30.21
N VAL A 90 29.17 -9.15 30.90
CA VAL A 90 28.18 -8.08 31.12
C VAL A 90 27.94 -7.91 32.62
N VAL A 91 27.95 -6.66 33.07
CA VAL A 91 27.62 -6.28 34.44
C VAL A 91 26.32 -5.48 34.42
N VAL A 92 25.38 -5.86 35.26
CA VAL A 92 24.11 -5.17 35.43
C VAL A 92 24.09 -4.50 36.80
N TYR A 93 23.85 -3.20 36.83
CA TYR A 93 23.71 -2.39 38.05
C TYR A 93 22.26 -1.97 38.26
N GLY A 94 21.89 -1.86 39.53
CA GLY A 94 20.59 -1.41 39.99
C GLY A 94 20.71 -0.12 40.79
N TYR A 95 19.65 0.69 40.74
CA TYR A 95 19.50 1.90 41.53
C TYR A 95 18.11 1.91 42.16
N ARG A 96 18.04 2.09 43.49
CA ARG A 96 16.77 2.12 44.24
C ARG A 96 16.06 3.47 44.18
N SER A 97 16.79 4.55 43.90
CA SER A 97 16.27 5.91 43.68
C SER A 97 17.29 6.73 42.85
N GLU A 98 16.93 7.93 42.42
CA GLU A 98 17.85 8.82 41.68
C GLU A 98 19.12 9.19 42.45
N THR A 99 19.03 9.23 43.78
CA THR A 99 20.11 9.66 44.67
C THR A 99 20.85 8.50 45.36
N ALA A 100 20.37 7.27 45.19
CA ALA A 100 20.99 6.09 45.78
C ALA A 100 22.25 5.65 44.98
N PRO A 101 23.28 5.12 45.66
CA PRO A 101 24.45 4.56 44.98
C PRO A 101 24.08 3.34 44.14
N ALA A 102 24.80 3.14 43.04
CA ALA A 102 24.70 1.93 42.21
C ALA A 102 25.08 0.69 43.03
N PHE A 103 24.39 -0.42 42.83
CA PHE A 103 24.82 -1.73 43.32
C PHE A 103 24.77 -2.76 42.19
N VAL A 104 25.72 -3.69 42.20
CA VAL A 104 25.77 -4.74 41.18
C VAL A 104 24.63 -5.74 41.43
N LEU A 105 23.78 -5.90 40.43
CA LEU A 105 22.68 -6.87 40.41
C LEU A 105 23.16 -8.24 39.98
N GLN A 106 23.94 -8.28 38.91
CA GLN A 106 24.50 -9.50 38.37
C GLN A 106 25.70 -9.17 37.50
N GLU A 107 26.76 -9.95 37.66
CA GLU A 107 27.84 -10.04 36.69
C GLU A 107 27.73 -11.42 36.05
N THR A 108 27.51 -11.48 34.74
CA THR A 108 27.39 -12.77 34.06
C THR A 108 28.76 -13.47 34.04
N PRO A 109 28.86 -14.76 34.40
CA PRO A 109 30.06 -15.54 34.09
C PRO A 109 30.29 -15.55 32.57
N LYS A 110 31.50 -15.89 32.11
CA LYS A 110 31.84 -15.94 30.68
C LYS A 110 30.70 -16.57 29.88
N ILE A 111 30.15 -15.81 28.94
CA ILE A 111 28.94 -16.15 28.22
C ILE A 111 29.32 -17.20 27.14
N GLU A 112 29.12 -18.48 27.43
CA GLU A 112 29.42 -19.62 26.54
C GLU A 112 28.23 -20.02 25.63
N THR A 113 27.27 -19.12 25.37
CA THR A 113 25.92 -19.49 24.88
C THR A 113 25.87 -20.31 23.59
N ILE A 114 24.97 -21.30 23.59
CA ILE A 114 24.63 -22.27 22.52
C ILE A 114 23.66 -21.66 21.46
N SER A 115 23.22 -20.41 21.61
CA SER A 115 22.36 -19.70 20.64
C SER A 115 22.64 -18.19 20.65
N PRO A 116 22.99 -17.58 19.50
CA PRO A 116 23.47 -16.19 19.44
C PRO A 116 22.36 -15.12 19.47
N GLN A 117 21.08 -15.48 19.54
CA GLN A 117 19.98 -14.53 19.31
C GLN A 117 19.53 -13.76 20.56
N GLU A 118 19.57 -14.38 21.75
CA GLU A 118 19.15 -13.74 23.00
C GLU A 118 20.04 -14.16 24.17
N VAL A 119 20.64 -13.18 24.87
CA VAL A 119 21.49 -13.41 26.04
C VAL A 119 20.80 -12.90 27.30
N CYS A 120 20.58 -13.77 28.28
CA CYS A 120 20.02 -13.41 29.58
C CYS A 120 21.11 -12.81 30.47
N VAL A 121 21.01 -11.51 30.79
CA VAL A 121 22.03 -10.78 31.56
C VAL A 121 21.64 -10.54 33.02
N LEU A 122 20.36 -10.69 33.36
CA LEU A 122 19.88 -10.67 34.74
C LEU A 122 18.86 -11.78 34.94
N THR A 123 19.01 -12.56 36.01
CA THR A 123 18.04 -13.58 36.44
C THR A 123 17.69 -13.36 37.92
N SER A 124 16.46 -12.93 38.14
CA SER A 124 15.74 -12.74 39.40
C SER A 124 16.46 -11.88 40.44
N ASN A 125 16.04 -10.62 40.62
CA ASN A 125 16.48 -9.83 41.76
C ASN A 125 15.41 -9.63 42.86
N ASN A 126 14.12 -9.90 42.64
CA ASN A 126 13.02 -9.61 43.61
C ASN A 126 13.00 -8.18 44.22
N GLU A 127 13.87 -7.26 43.80
CA GLU A 127 13.90 -5.88 44.27
C GLU A 127 13.15 -4.95 43.32
N VAL A 128 12.57 -3.89 43.89
CA VAL A 128 12.01 -2.77 43.13
C VAL A 128 13.15 -1.82 42.78
N LEU A 129 13.32 -1.56 41.49
CA LEU A 129 14.40 -0.72 40.96
C LEU A 129 13.80 0.51 40.30
N HIS A 130 14.44 1.66 40.51
CA HIS A 130 14.12 2.91 39.81
C HIS A 130 14.88 3.01 38.48
N ARG A 131 16.13 2.53 38.45
CA ARG A 131 16.97 2.54 37.27
C ARG A 131 17.83 1.28 37.21
N LEU A 132 18.07 0.80 35.99
CA LEU A 132 18.94 -0.32 35.68
C LEU A 132 19.97 0.12 34.65
N GLU A 133 21.23 -0.24 34.85
CA GLU A 133 22.33 0.06 33.93
C GLU A 133 23.01 -1.24 33.53
N ILE A 134 23.12 -1.49 32.23
CA ILE A 134 23.80 -2.66 31.65
C ILE A 134 25.10 -2.17 31.05
N GLU A 135 26.21 -2.72 31.51
CA GLU A 135 27.55 -2.41 31.04
C GLU A 135 28.15 -3.65 30.39
N ILE A 136 28.42 -3.58 29.08
CA ILE A 136 29.17 -4.63 28.38
C ILE A 136 30.64 -4.35 28.58
N VAL A 137 31.30 -5.19 29.37
CA VAL A 137 32.69 -4.96 29.82
C VAL A 137 33.69 -5.64 28.89
N GLU A 138 33.34 -6.80 28.35
CA GLU A 138 34.20 -7.55 27.41
C GLU A 138 33.35 -8.19 26.31
N CYS A 139 33.86 -8.17 25.07
CA CYS A 139 33.30 -8.90 23.92
C CYS A 139 34.13 -10.17 23.64
N LYS A 140 33.56 -11.11 22.89
CA LYS A 140 34.25 -12.34 22.49
C LYS A 140 35.37 -12.03 21.48
N GLU A 141 36.45 -12.82 21.50
CA GLU A 141 37.56 -12.75 20.51
C GLU A 141 38.27 -11.39 20.35
N GLY A 142 38.18 -10.51 21.35
CA GLY A 142 38.80 -9.17 21.28
C GLY A 142 38.02 -8.19 20.40
N GLY A 143 36.75 -8.49 20.08
CA GLY A 143 35.85 -7.56 19.41
C GLY A 143 35.76 -6.23 20.18
N LEU A 144 35.67 -5.13 19.44
CA LEU A 144 35.64 -3.77 19.99
C LEU A 144 34.21 -3.29 20.33
N ASP A 145 33.17 -3.99 19.87
CA ASP A 145 31.76 -3.58 19.97
C ASP A 145 30.81 -4.79 20.12
N CYS A 146 29.60 -4.57 20.64
CA CYS A 146 28.48 -5.53 20.66
C CYS A 146 27.23 -4.89 20.05
N ARG A 147 26.72 -5.47 18.95
CA ARG A 147 25.52 -4.98 18.27
C ARG A 147 24.24 -5.41 18.98
N VAL A 148 23.83 -4.66 19.98
CA VAL A 148 22.56 -4.86 20.68
C VAL A 148 21.41 -4.38 19.81
N ARG A 149 20.58 -5.30 19.31
CA ARG A 149 19.39 -5.00 18.49
C ARG A 149 18.16 -4.65 19.34
N GLY A 150 18.16 -5.04 20.61
CA GLY A 150 17.05 -4.71 21.51
C GLY A 150 17.23 -5.28 22.91
N ILE A 151 16.31 -4.91 23.81
CA ILE A 151 16.27 -5.39 25.20
C ILE A 151 14.88 -5.93 25.49
N ARG A 152 14.80 -7.04 26.22
CA ARG A 152 13.54 -7.67 26.65
C ARG A 152 13.55 -7.84 28.18
N LEU A 153 12.53 -7.28 28.83
CA LEU A 153 12.33 -7.33 30.29
C LEU A 153 11.18 -8.29 30.64
N LYS A 154 11.33 -9.05 31.72
CA LYS A 154 10.28 -9.89 32.33
C LYS A 154 10.10 -9.47 33.79
N SER A 155 8.86 -9.37 34.27
CA SER A 155 8.52 -8.92 35.64
C SER A 155 7.70 -9.98 36.39
N LYS A 156 7.80 -9.99 37.72
CA LYS A 156 7.13 -10.98 38.61
C LYS A 156 5.69 -10.59 38.98
N ASN A 157 5.32 -9.31 38.90
CA ASN A 157 3.99 -8.81 39.27
C ASN A 157 3.30 -8.16 38.06
N ASP A 158 2.34 -8.86 37.45
CA ASP A 158 1.40 -8.36 36.42
C ASP A 158 0.19 -7.61 37.04
N LEU A 159 0.23 -7.27 38.34
CA LEU A 159 -0.93 -6.77 39.08
C LEU A 159 -1.13 -5.25 39.06
N ALA A 160 -0.14 -4.46 38.64
CA ALA A 160 -0.35 -3.05 38.36
C ALA A 160 -0.81 -2.91 36.90
N ARG A 161 -2.03 -2.40 36.68
CA ARG A 161 -2.43 -1.92 35.35
C ARG A 161 -1.32 -0.94 34.92
N PRO A 162 -0.59 -1.17 33.82
CA PRO A 162 0.34 -0.17 33.34
C PRO A 162 -0.45 1.14 33.21
N GLU A 163 0.07 2.25 33.70
CA GLU A 163 -0.49 3.56 33.36
C GLU A 163 -0.54 3.60 31.83
N VAL A 164 -1.76 3.50 31.31
CA VAL A 164 -2.01 3.41 29.89
C VAL A 164 -1.84 4.82 29.36
N ASP A 165 -0.73 5.07 28.68
CA ASP A 165 -0.60 6.29 27.91
C ASP A 165 -1.64 6.25 26.77
N CYS A 166 -2.77 6.92 27.01
CA CYS A 166 -3.85 7.04 26.04
C CYS A 166 -3.64 8.21 25.08
N ALA A 167 -2.52 8.93 25.17
CA ALA A 167 -2.28 10.16 24.40
C ALA A 167 -2.43 9.93 22.89
N TRP A 168 -2.06 8.73 22.43
CA TRP A 168 -2.20 8.33 21.03
C TRP A 168 -3.66 8.32 20.54
N PHE A 169 -4.62 8.06 21.43
CA PHE A 169 -6.06 8.09 21.15
C PHE A 169 -6.74 9.39 21.59
N ASN A 170 -5.99 10.43 21.98
CA ASN A 170 -6.58 11.74 22.29
C ASN A 170 -7.02 12.49 21.03
N ARG A 171 -6.44 12.16 19.87
CA ARG A 171 -6.79 12.74 18.58
C ARG A 171 -7.01 11.63 17.56
N VAL A 172 -8.28 11.34 17.31
CA VAL A 172 -8.70 10.35 16.33
C VAL A 172 -9.37 11.07 15.18
N ASP A 173 -8.82 10.87 13.98
CA ASP A 173 -9.24 11.58 12.78
C ASP A 173 -10.60 11.05 12.22
N ALA A 174 -11.05 9.87 12.68
CA ALA A 174 -12.29 9.24 12.23
C ALA A 174 -13.53 9.77 12.98
N PRO A 175 -14.53 10.35 12.29
CA PRO A 175 -15.73 10.92 12.93
C PRO A 175 -16.54 9.91 13.76
N ILE A 176 -16.63 8.65 13.33
CA ILE A 176 -17.35 7.60 14.05
C ILE A 176 -16.70 7.23 15.39
N LEU A 177 -15.42 7.55 15.55
CA LEU A 177 -14.67 7.35 16.80
C LEU A 177 -14.62 8.60 17.68
N ALA A 178 -15.11 9.73 17.15
CA ALA A 178 -15.12 11.00 17.89
C ALA A 178 -16.00 10.89 19.14
N GLY A 179 -15.48 11.38 20.27
CA GLY A 179 -16.17 11.33 21.56
C GLY A 179 -16.11 9.97 22.28
N ILE A 180 -15.50 8.94 21.69
CA ILE A 180 -15.23 7.68 22.40
C ILE A 180 -14.04 7.89 23.34
N PRO A 181 -14.12 7.47 24.63
CA PRO A 181 -12.99 7.59 25.55
C PRO A 181 -11.73 6.90 25.06
N SER A 182 -10.59 7.60 25.12
CA SER A 182 -9.28 7.13 24.63
C SER A 182 -8.85 5.80 25.26
N GLU A 183 -9.19 5.57 26.53
CA GLU A 183 -8.94 4.28 27.22
C GLU A 183 -9.70 3.12 26.55
N ARG A 184 -10.96 3.34 26.14
CA ARG A 184 -11.78 2.33 25.46
C ARG A 184 -11.20 2.00 24.09
N LEU A 185 -10.75 3.01 23.35
CA LEU A 185 -10.08 2.83 22.06
C LEU A 185 -8.77 2.05 22.21
N TYR A 186 -7.98 2.37 23.23
CA TYR A 186 -6.75 1.65 23.55
C TYR A 186 -6.99 0.16 23.81
N TRP A 187 -7.91 -0.19 24.72
CA TRP A 187 -8.19 -1.59 25.02
C TRP A 187 -8.75 -2.34 23.82
N ARG A 188 -9.59 -1.68 23.01
CA ARG A 188 -10.08 -2.28 21.77
C ARG A 188 -8.95 -2.52 20.77
N ALA A 189 -8.04 -1.56 20.62
CA ALA A 189 -6.87 -1.68 19.76
C ALA A 189 -5.94 -2.82 20.18
N ILE A 190 -5.73 -3.04 21.50
CA ILE A 190 -5.01 -4.21 22.02
C ILE A 190 -5.68 -5.51 21.57
N VAL A 191 -7.00 -5.62 21.75
CA VAL A 191 -7.74 -6.84 21.40
C VAL A 191 -7.61 -7.13 19.90
N LEU A 192 -7.82 -6.11 19.06
CA LEU A 192 -7.70 -6.24 17.60
C LEU A 192 -6.28 -6.62 17.18
N THR A 193 -5.26 -6.02 17.80
CA THR A 193 -3.84 -6.33 17.50
C THR A 193 -3.46 -7.73 17.94
N ARG A 194 -3.91 -8.19 19.11
CA ARG A 194 -3.69 -9.56 19.58
C ARG A 194 -4.39 -10.58 18.66
N LEU A 195 -5.62 -10.29 18.27
CA LEU A 195 -6.35 -11.14 17.32
C LEU A 195 -5.64 -11.19 15.95
N ALA A 196 -5.17 -10.06 15.44
CA ALA A 196 -4.36 -10.01 14.23
C ALA A 196 -3.06 -10.81 14.35
N SER A 197 -2.40 -10.77 15.51
CA SER A 197 -1.20 -11.58 15.74
C SER A 197 -1.49 -13.09 15.70
N LEU A 198 -2.63 -13.53 16.26
CA LEU A 198 -3.05 -14.92 16.15
C LEU A 198 -3.33 -15.31 14.70
N ILE A 199 -3.99 -14.44 13.94
CA ILE A 199 -4.22 -14.63 12.50
C ILE A 199 -2.88 -14.74 11.76
N ASP A 200 -1.91 -13.87 12.02
CA ASP A 200 -0.55 -13.90 11.43
C ASP A 200 0.12 -15.28 11.57
N TYR A 201 -0.05 -15.96 12.71
CA TYR A 201 0.48 -17.32 12.92
C TYR A 201 -0.30 -18.38 12.15
N MET A 202 -1.59 -18.16 11.92
CA MET A 202 -2.48 -19.09 11.21
C MET A 202 -2.41 -18.90 9.68
N LEU A 203 -2.07 -17.71 9.18
CA LEU A 203 -2.06 -17.38 7.75
C LEU A 203 -1.31 -18.42 6.88
N PRO A 204 -0.08 -18.87 7.23
CA PRO A 204 0.63 -19.86 6.41
C PRO A 204 -0.07 -21.21 6.28
N TYR A 205 -0.93 -21.58 7.24
CA TYR A 205 -1.61 -22.87 7.29
C TYR A 205 -3.05 -22.84 6.76
N THR A 206 -3.64 -21.64 6.72
CA THR A 206 -5.05 -21.44 6.40
C THR A 206 -5.28 -20.93 4.99
N VAL A 207 -4.27 -20.30 4.39
CA VAL A 207 -4.33 -19.85 3.00
C VAL A 207 -4.24 -21.08 2.10
N PRO A 208 -5.31 -21.42 1.36
CA PRO A 208 -5.37 -22.68 0.63
C PRO A 208 -4.33 -22.70 -0.50
N ASN A 209 -3.56 -23.79 -0.58
CA ASN A 209 -2.62 -24.05 -1.67
C ASN A 209 -3.28 -24.27 -3.05
N ARG A 210 -4.62 -24.23 -3.18
CA ARG A 210 -5.37 -24.49 -4.42
C ARG A 210 -6.63 -23.64 -4.55
N LYS A 211 -6.99 -23.34 -5.81
CA LYS A 211 -8.15 -22.59 -6.33
C LYS A 211 -9.42 -22.68 -5.47
N VAL A 212 -9.57 -21.79 -4.48
CA VAL A 212 -10.85 -21.57 -3.79
C VAL A 212 -11.52 -20.40 -4.47
N ASN A 213 -12.57 -20.67 -5.24
CA ASN A 213 -13.36 -19.62 -5.88
C ASN A 213 -14.01 -18.74 -4.81
N MET A 214 -13.46 -17.54 -4.61
CA MET A 214 -13.92 -16.54 -3.63
C MET A 214 -15.38 -16.10 -3.78
N LEU A 215 -15.96 -16.30 -4.97
CA LEU A 215 -17.35 -15.95 -5.26
C LEU A 215 -18.31 -17.12 -4.98
N ALA A 216 -17.79 -18.32 -4.70
CA ALA A 216 -18.61 -19.40 -4.18
C ALA A 216 -19.05 -19.05 -2.76
N LYS A 217 -20.37 -19.10 -2.51
CA LYS A 217 -21.08 -18.70 -1.27
C LYS A 217 -20.64 -19.39 0.05
N LYS A 218 -19.50 -20.08 0.10
CA LYS A 218 -18.95 -20.61 1.35
C LYS A 218 -18.29 -19.45 2.10
N GLU A 219 -18.92 -19.03 3.19
CA GLU A 219 -18.34 -18.09 4.14
C GLU A 219 -17.02 -18.64 4.67
N ASP A 220 -15.91 -18.17 4.10
CA ASP A 220 -14.57 -18.44 4.60
C ASP A 220 -14.29 -17.56 5.82
N TRP A 221 -13.54 -18.07 6.80
CA TRP A 221 -13.12 -17.30 7.97
C TRP A 221 -12.34 -16.05 7.54
N LEU A 222 -11.60 -16.14 6.43
CA LEU A 222 -10.84 -15.03 5.85
C LEU A 222 -11.75 -13.88 5.39
N GLN A 223 -12.97 -14.18 4.92
CA GLN A 223 -13.95 -13.15 4.54
C GLN A 223 -14.43 -12.34 5.74
N ARG A 224 -14.66 -13.01 6.88
CA ARG A 224 -15.06 -12.34 8.13
C ARG A 224 -13.89 -11.62 8.82
N GLY A 225 -12.70 -12.22 8.76
CA GLY A 225 -11.46 -11.71 9.36
C GLY A 225 -10.72 -10.68 8.52
N ARG A 226 -11.15 -10.41 7.27
CA ARG A 226 -10.44 -9.57 6.30
C ARG A 226 -10.07 -8.19 6.84
N MET A 227 -10.94 -7.60 7.67
CA MET A 227 -10.72 -6.29 8.29
C MET A 227 -9.45 -6.23 9.15
N LEU A 228 -8.95 -7.37 9.63
CA LEU A 228 -7.75 -7.49 10.46
C LEU A 228 -6.47 -7.68 9.65
N LEU A 229 -6.57 -8.00 8.35
CA LEU A 229 -5.41 -8.15 7.47
C LEU A 229 -4.47 -6.93 7.47
N PRO A 230 -4.95 -5.68 7.52
CA PRO A 230 -4.06 -4.51 7.63
C PRO A 230 -3.15 -4.53 8.87
N LEU A 231 -3.55 -5.19 9.96
CA LEU A 231 -2.76 -5.33 11.18
C LEU A 231 -1.79 -6.54 11.15
N CYS A 232 -1.93 -7.43 10.17
CA CYS A 232 -1.13 -8.64 10.04
C CYS A 232 0.24 -8.30 9.45
N LYS A 233 1.30 -8.42 10.25
CA LYS A 233 2.67 -8.02 9.90
C LYS A 233 3.33 -8.95 8.89
N ARG A 234 2.99 -10.25 8.92
CA ARG A 234 3.62 -11.27 8.04
C ARG A 234 2.92 -11.37 6.70
N ARG A 235 1.73 -10.78 6.57
CA ARG A 235 0.88 -10.84 5.38
C ARG A 235 1.62 -10.50 4.09
N GLN A 236 2.35 -9.38 4.05
CA GLN A 236 3.04 -8.94 2.83
C GLN A 236 4.13 -9.93 2.42
N ALA A 237 4.93 -10.42 3.38
CA ALA A 237 5.96 -11.41 3.10
C ALA A 237 5.38 -12.73 2.55
N ILE A 238 4.20 -13.14 3.04
CA ILE A 238 3.48 -14.32 2.52
C ILE A 238 3.00 -14.06 1.08
N VAL A 239 2.41 -12.89 0.81
CA VAL A 239 2.00 -12.49 -0.54
C VAL A 239 3.20 -12.52 -1.50
N ASP A 240 4.31 -11.91 -1.12
CA ASP A 240 5.52 -11.88 -1.96
C ASP A 240 6.08 -13.29 -2.19
N CYS A 241 6.01 -14.16 -1.17
CA CYS A 241 6.39 -15.57 -1.29
C CYS A 241 5.49 -16.33 -2.27
N LEU A 242 4.16 -16.17 -2.18
CA LEU A 242 3.20 -16.82 -3.08
C LEU A 242 3.35 -16.34 -4.52
N LEU A 243 3.63 -15.05 -4.72
CA LEU A 243 3.98 -14.52 -6.03
C LEU A 243 5.27 -15.19 -6.52
N ARG A 244 6.38 -15.13 -5.77
CA ARG A 244 7.64 -15.77 -6.19
C ARG A 244 7.51 -17.27 -6.49
N ALA A 245 6.77 -18.02 -5.68
CA ALA A 245 6.59 -19.46 -5.85
C ALA A 245 5.73 -19.85 -7.07
N SER A 246 5.01 -18.89 -7.66
CA SER A 246 4.21 -19.07 -8.87
C SER A 246 4.86 -18.41 -10.09
N ALA A 247 6.18 -18.19 -10.04
CA ALA A 247 6.98 -17.87 -11.23
C ALA A 247 6.95 -19.02 -12.22
N ASP A 248 6.86 -18.68 -13.50
CA ASP A 248 7.10 -19.61 -14.58
C ASP A 248 8.52 -19.38 -15.12
N GLU A 249 9.15 -20.43 -15.66
CA GLU A 249 10.47 -20.29 -16.28
C GLU A 249 10.40 -19.53 -17.62
N LEU A 250 11.38 -18.65 -17.79
CA LEU A 250 11.72 -17.78 -18.93
C LEU A 250 10.88 -17.93 -20.21
N LEU A 251 10.21 -16.84 -20.58
CA LEU A 251 9.97 -16.53 -21.99
C LEU A 251 11.21 -15.85 -22.55
N THR A 252 11.74 -16.42 -23.62
CA THR A 252 12.92 -15.89 -24.33
C THR A 252 12.57 -14.81 -25.36
N ASP A 253 11.34 -14.77 -25.89
CA ASP A 253 10.95 -13.83 -26.94
C ASP A 253 9.70 -13.04 -26.57
N LEU A 254 9.81 -11.70 -26.55
CA LEU A 254 8.69 -10.78 -26.34
C LEU A 254 7.91 -10.59 -27.67
N PRO A 255 6.56 -10.58 -27.64
CA PRO A 255 5.79 -10.28 -28.83
C PRO A 255 5.99 -8.82 -29.24
N LYS A 256 6.21 -8.59 -30.53
CA LYS A 256 6.35 -7.25 -31.10
C LYS A 256 5.02 -6.75 -31.66
N LEU A 257 4.59 -5.59 -31.18
CA LEU A 257 3.30 -4.96 -31.49
C LEU A 257 3.50 -3.67 -32.28
N TYR A 258 2.61 -3.41 -33.23
CA TYR A 258 2.60 -2.21 -34.07
C TYR A 258 1.35 -1.39 -33.76
N VAL A 259 1.54 -0.24 -33.12
CA VAL A 259 0.43 0.59 -32.62
C VAL A 259 0.37 1.89 -33.40
N ASP A 260 -0.78 2.20 -33.99
CA ASP A 260 -1.03 3.48 -34.64
C ASP A 260 -1.91 4.37 -33.76
N ARG A 261 -1.31 5.39 -33.13
CA ARG A 261 -2.04 6.35 -32.28
C ARG A 261 -2.99 7.27 -33.06
N GLN A 262 -2.78 7.44 -34.37
CA GLN A 262 -3.62 8.28 -35.24
C GLN A 262 -4.83 7.52 -35.79
N SER A 263 -4.84 6.19 -35.65
CA SER A 263 -5.95 5.33 -36.04
C SER A 263 -7.25 5.67 -35.29
N SER A 264 -8.38 5.41 -35.94
CA SER A 264 -9.70 5.50 -35.29
C SER A 264 -9.94 4.39 -34.26
N VAL A 265 -9.14 3.33 -34.30
CA VAL A 265 -9.19 2.22 -33.34
C VAL A 265 -8.36 2.57 -32.12
N PRO A 266 -8.92 2.56 -30.89
CA PRO A 266 -8.15 2.86 -29.69
C PRO A 266 -6.97 1.90 -29.49
N VAL A 267 -5.85 2.39 -28.96
CA VAL A 267 -4.62 1.63 -28.68
C VAL A 267 -4.90 0.34 -27.91
N PHE A 268 -5.80 0.37 -26.93
CA PHE A 268 -6.19 -0.83 -26.19
C PHE A 268 -6.75 -1.95 -27.09
N GLU A 269 -7.58 -1.60 -28.07
CA GLU A 269 -8.18 -2.56 -28.99
C GLU A 269 -7.15 -3.10 -29.97
N GLN A 270 -6.23 -2.24 -30.44
CA GLN A 270 -5.13 -2.66 -31.30
C GLN A 270 -4.25 -3.69 -30.59
N ILE A 271 -3.79 -3.38 -29.38
CA ILE A 271 -2.97 -4.27 -28.56
C ILE A 271 -3.71 -5.58 -28.26
N PHE A 272 -4.99 -5.50 -27.89
CA PHE A 272 -5.81 -6.70 -27.64
C PHE A 272 -5.91 -7.59 -28.89
N ASP A 273 -6.14 -7.00 -30.06
CA ASP A 273 -6.30 -7.73 -31.31
C ASP A 273 -4.97 -8.34 -31.80
N GLU A 274 -3.87 -7.60 -31.73
CA GLU A 274 -2.56 -8.10 -32.14
C GLU A 274 -2.11 -9.27 -31.27
N LEU A 275 -2.21 -9.13 -29.95
CA LEU A 275 -1.91 -10.21 -29.00
C LEU A 275 -2.91 -11.38 -29.11
N ARG A 276 -4.08 -11.19 -29.72
CA ARG A 276 -5.05 -12.27 -29.96
C ARG A 276 -4.82 -12.99 -31.29
N ARG A 277 -4.27 -12.32 -32.31
CA ARG A 277 -4.15 -12.83 -33.69
C ARG A 277 -2.99 -13.81 -33.89
N ASP A 278 -1.96 -13.79 -33.06
CA ASP A 278 -0.90 -14.81 -33.11
C ASP A 278 -1.42 -16.16 -32.58
N ARG A 279 -2.05 -16.91 -33.51
CA ARG A 279 -2.69 -18.22 -33.33
C ARG A 279 -1.74 -19.40 -33.54
N GLN A 280 -0.51 -19.18 -34.01
CA GLN A 280 0.43 -20.28 -34.28
C GLN A 280 1.18 -20.71 -33.00
N SER A 281 1.37 -19.80 -32.05
CA SER A 281 1.87 -20.13 -30.71
C SER A 281 0.67 -20.33 -29.76
N LYS A 282 0.60 -21.45 -29.05
CA LYS A 282 -0.39 -21.66 -27.95
C LYS A 282 -0.06 -20.78 -26.71
N LEU A 283 0.54 -19.61 -26.91
CA LEU A 283 1.32 -18.85 -25.93
C LEU A 283 0.91 -17.36 -25.81
N THR A 284 -0.08 -16.85 -26.52
CA THR A 284 -0.26 -15.39 -26.70
C THR A 284 -0.92 -14.64 -25.53
N PHE A 285 -2.00 -15.16 -24.93
CA PHE A 285 -2.44 -14.68 -23.60
C PHE A 285 -1.58 -15.24 -22.46
N ARG A 286 -0.85 -16.30 -22.80
CA ARG A 286 -0.03 -17.06 -21.89
C ARG A 286 1.26 -16.28 -21.60
N SER A 287 1.80 -15.49 -22.53
CA SER A 287 2.99 -14.68 -22.32
C SER A 287 2.82 -13.62 -21.24
N ILE A 288 1.66 -12.97 -21.20
CA ILE A 288 1.27 -12.05 -20.11
C ILE A 288 0.99 -12.81 -18.81
N SER A 289 0.66 -14.10 -18.89
CA SER A 289 0.44 -14.98 -17.73
C SER A 289 1.72 -15.63 -17.21
N TYR A 290 2.76 -15.72 -18.04
CA TYR A 290 4.07 -16.28 -17.75
C TYR A 290 4.95 -15.16 -17.21
N TRP A 291 5.24 -15.25 -15.92
CA TRP A 291 6.03 -14.22 -15.24
C TRP A 291 7.43 -14.77 -14.92
N SER A 292 8.44 -14.07 -15.43
CA SER A 292 9.84 -14.22 -15.04
C SER A 292 10.22 -13.12 -14.04
N THR A 293 11.03 -13.46 -13.04
CA THR A 293 11.64 -12.49 -12.11
C THR A 293 12.54 -11.45 -12.77
N HIS A 294 12.89 -11.63 -14.05
CA HIS A 294 13.90 -10.85 -14.75
C HIS A 294 13.38 -9.95 -15.87
N SER A 295 12.11 -10.06 -16.28
CA SER A 295 11.53 -9.21 -17.32
C SER A 295 10.39 -8.38 -16.76
N GLU A 296 10.53 -7.05 -16.79
CA GLU A 296 9.46 -6.11 -16.41
C GLU A 296 8.52 -5.81 -17.60
N GLN A 297 8.97 -6.09 -18.82
CA GLN A 297 8.29 -5.80 -20.09
C GLN A 297 7.48 -7.00 -20.59
N TRP A 298 6.30 -6.73 -21.17
CA TRP A 298 5.35 -7.77 -21.62
C TRP A 298 5.24 -7.89 -23.15
N TRP A 299 5.58 -6.83 -23.87
CA TRP A 299 5.65 -6.76 -25.32
C TRP A 299 6.62 -5.66 -25.76
N GLU A 300 7.15 -5.78 -26.97
CA GLU A 300 7.83 -4.69 -27.66
C GLU A 300 6.79 -3.83 -28.39
N CYS A 301 6.85 -2.50 -28.23
CA CYS A 301 5.88 -1.59 -28.84
C CYS A 301 6.56 -0.72 -29.89
N VAL A 302 6.05 -0.75 -31.12
CA VAL A 302 6.47 0.13 -32.21
C VAL A 302 5.30 1.04 -32.56
N PHE A 303 5.43 2.33 -32.31
CA PHE A 303 4.44 3.31 -32.74
C PHE A 303 4.64 3.63 -34.23
N ILE A 304 3.59 3.42 -35.02
CA ILE A 304 3.65 3.62 -36.47
C ILE A 304 3.78 5.13 -36.75
N GLY A 305 4.84 5.51 -37.45
CA GLY A 305 5.12 6.91 -37.79
C GLY A 305 5.79 7.72 -36.68
N GLU A 306 6.17 7.09 -35.56
CA GLU A 306 6.94 7.72 -34.49
C GLU A 306 8.34 7.07 -34.39
N GLY A 307 9.39 7.88 -34.25
CA GLY A 307 10.75 7.38 -34.12
C GLY A 307 11.05 6.95 -32.68
N VAL A 308 10.67 5.72 -32.35
CA VAL A 308 10.94 5.11 -31.05
C VAL A 308 12.31 4.42 -31.07
N ILE A 309 13.25 4.92 -30.25
CA ILE A 309 14.59 4.32 -30.09
C ILE A 309 14.58 3.24 -28.99
N ASP A 310 13.81 3.45 -27.91
CA ASP A 310 13.79 2.59 -26.72
C ASP A 310 12.55 1.69 -26.64
N GLN A 311 12.78 0.39 -26.45
CA GLN A 311 11.73 -0.62 -26.30
C GLN A 311 11.01 -0.53 -24.96
N GLY A 312 11.68 -0.11 -23.88
CA GLY A 312 11.11 -0.04 -22.54
C GLY A 312 10.16 1.16 -22.36
N GLY A 313 10.59 2.34 -22.82
CA GLY A 313 9.77 3.55 -22.84
C GLY A 313 8.49 3.38 -23.66
N ALA A 314 8.60 2.83 -24.87
CA ALA A 314 7.44 2.60 -25.74
C ALA A 314 6.40 1.65 -25.14
N PHE A 315 6.86 0.60 -24.46
CA PHE A 315 5.98 -0.29 -23.71
C PHE A 315 5.22 0.46 -22.61
N ARG A 316 5.90 1.25 -21.77
CA ARG A 316 5.26 2.03 -20.69
C ARG A 316 4.30 3.09 -21.22
N ASP A 317 4.64 3.71 -22.34
CA ASP A 317 3.78 4.65 -23.05
C ASP A 317 2.51 3.98 -23.58
N SER A 318 2.64 2.78 -24.17
CA SER A 318 1.49 2.01 -24.62
C SER A 318 0.56 1.62 -23.46
N LEU A 319 1.11 1.30 -22.27
CA LEU A 319 0.31 1.07 -21.06
C LEU A 319 -0.40 2.34 -20.58
N CYS A 320 0.25 3.49 -20.68
CA CYS A 320 -0.39 4.77 -20.37
C CYS A 320 -1.56 5.04 -21.31
N ASP A 321 -1.41 4.79 -22.61
CA ASP A 321 -2.47 4.95 -23.60
C ASP A 321 -3.63 3.98 -23.36
N VAL A 322 -3.34 2.74 -22.96
CA VAL A 322 -4.35 1.77 -22.52
C VAL A 322 -5.14 2.32 -21.33
N GLY A 323 -4.47 2.84 -20.31
CA GLY A 323 -5.13 3.45 -19.14
C GLY A 323 -6.04 4.61 -19.55
N GLU A 324 -5.56 5.50 -20.41
CA GLU A 324 -6.32 6.65 -20.92
C GLU A 324 -7.50 6.22 -21.80
N ASN A 325 -7.37 5.16 -22.61
CA ASN A 325 -8.48 4.63 -23.42
C ASN A 325 -9.58 3.98 -22.54
N LEU A 326 -9.18 3.27 -21.48
CA LEU A 326 -10.09 2.58 -20.56
C LEU A 326 -10.79 3.56 -19.61
N CYS A 327 -10.07 4.56 -19.11
CA CYS A 327 -10.53 5.54 -18.13
C CYS A 327 -10.04 6.95 -18.51
N PRO A 328 -10.61 7.57 -19.55
CA PRO A 328 -10.09 8.82 -20.10
C PRO A 328 -10.29 9.97 -19.12
N ALA A 329 -9.25 10.79 -18.91
CA ALA A 329 -9.26 11.95 -18.03
C ALA A 329 -10.15 13.08 -18.60
N SER A 330 -10.16 13.25 -19.93
CA SER A 330 -11.04 14.16 -20.66
C SER A 330 -12.18 13.37 -21.33
N GLY A 331 -13.35 13.98 -21.55
CA GLY A 331 -14.56 13.26 -22.01
C GLY A 331 -14.54 12.71 -23.45
N GLN A 332 -13.38 12.53 -24.09
CA GLN A 332 -13.26 12.02 -25.46
C GLN A 332 -13.08 10.50 -25.53
N SER A 333 -13.58 9.92 -26.63
CA SER A 333 -13.55 8.50 -27.03
C SER A 333 -13.54 7.48 -25.88
N ARG A 334 -14.71 7.25 -25.28
CA ARG A 334 -14.86 6.31 -24.16
C ARG A 334 -15.07 4.89 -24.68
N LEU A 335 -14.18 3.97 -24.32
CA LEU A 335 -14.45 2.55 -24.47
C LEU A 335 -15.60 2.13 -23.53
N PRO A 336 -16.49 1.20 -23.93
CA PRO A 336 -17.71 0.88 -23.18
C PRO A 336 -17.45 -0.07 -21.99
N TYR A 337 -16.26 -0.05 -21.37
CA TYR A 337 -15.92 -0.97 -20.27
C TYR A 337 -16.22 -0.38 -18.90
N PHE A 338 -15.94 0.92 -18.77
CA PHE A 338 -16.06 1.65 -17.52
C PHE A 338 -16.81 2.96 -17.75
N VAL A 339 -17.57 3.37 -16.74
CA VAL A 339 -18.41 4.57 -16.77
C VAL A 339 -18.04 5.45 -15.57
N ARG A 340 -18.03 6.77 -15.72
CA ARG A 340 -17.76 7.66 -14.57
C ARG A 340 -18.85 7.47 -13.52
N SER A 341 -18.45 7.44 -12.24
CA SER A 341 -19.43 7.42 -11.16
C SER A 341 -20.22 8.73 -11.14
N TYR A 342 -21.51 8.62 -10.83
CA TYR A 342 -22.38 9.78 -10.64
C TYR A 342 -22.13 10.48 -9.30
N GLU A 343 -21.52 9.78 -8.33
CA GLU A 343 -21.18 10.35 -7.03
C GLU A 343 -19.91 11.19 -7.15
N ASP A 344 -18.87 10.61 -7.75
CA ASP A 344 -17.58 11.23 -7.98
C ASP A 344 -17.13 11.00 -9.43
N ALA A 345 -17.13 12.09 -10.22
CA ALA A 345 -16.76 12.04 -11.63
C ALA A 345 -15.28 11.69 -11.85
N SER A 346 -14.43 11.75 -10.82
CA SER A 346 -13.01 11.40 -10.92
C SER A 346 -12.77 9.89 -10.99
N VAL A 347 -13.75 9.08 -10.55
CA VAL A 347 -13.65 7.62 -10.53
C VAL A 347 -14.60 6.94 -11.49
N PHE A 348 -14.31 5.68 -11.81
CA PHE A 348 -15.06 4.89 -12.77
C PHE A 348 -15.62 3.60 -12.13
N VAL A 349 -16.85 3.25 -12.50
CA VAL A 349 -17.52 1.99 -12.17
C VAL A 349 -17.67 1.13 -13.43
N MET A 350 -17.91 -0.16 -13.24
CA MET A 350 -18.11 -1.11 -14.35
C MET A 350 -19.35 -0.76 -15.19
N ASP A 351 -19.24 -0.81 -16.51
CA ASP A 351 -20.42 -0.77 -17.38
C ASP A 351 -21.13 -2.13 -17.38
N ARG A 352 -22.32 -2.19 -16.77
CA ARG A 352 -23.11 -3.43 -16.67
C ARG A 352 -23.66 -3.91 -18.01
N HIS A 353 -23.74 -3.04 -19.02
CA HIS A 353 -24.33 -3.36 -20.32
C HIS A 353 -23.29 -3.89 -21.33
N CYS A 354 -22.01 -3.84 -20.98
CA CYS A 354 -20.95 -4.30 -21.87
C CYS A 354 -20.73 -5.81 -21.76
N GLU A 355 -20.95 -6.54 -22.85
CA GLU A 355 -20.78 -8.00 -22.92
C GLU A 355 -19.44 -8.43 -23.52
N ARG A 356 -18.48 -7.51 -23.62
CA ARG A 356 -17.14 -7.75 -24.18
C ARG A 356 -16.23 -8.46 -23.16
N PHE A 357 -16.65 -9.66 -22.73
CA PHE A 357 -16.02 -10.41 -21.64
C PHE A 357 -14.56 -10.80 -21.90
N ALA A 358 -14.16 -11.00 -23.16
CA ALA A 358 -12.78 -11.32 -23.49
C ALA A 358 -11.83 -10.14 -23.21
N GLN A 359 -12.28 -8.92 -23.45
CA GLN A 359 -11.54 -7.70 -23.13
C GLN A 359 -11.50 -7.44 -21.63
N PHE A 360 -12.60 -7.69 -20.90
CA PHE A 360 -12.57 -7.67 -19.44
C PHE A 360 -11.57 -8.68 -18.86
N GLU A 361 -11.52 -9.91 -19.40
CA GLU A 361 -10.50 -10.87 -19.01
C GLU A 361 -9.08 -10.39 -19.33
N PHE A 362 -8.89 -9.73 -20.47
CA PHE A 362 -7.60 -9.13 -20.80
C PHE A 362 -7.19 -8.00 -19.85
N ILE A 363 -8.11 -7.09 -19.50
CA ILE A 363 -7.88 -6.06 -18.48
C ILE A 363 -7.44 -6.71 -17.16
N GLY A 364 -8.11 -7.79 -16.76
CA GLY A 364 -7.71 -8.59 -15.60
C GLY A 364 -6.28 -9.12 -15.68
N LYS A 365 -5.86 -9.61 -16.85
CA LYS A 365 -4.48 -10.08 -17.08
C LYS A 365 -3.48 -8.93 -16.92
N LEU A 366 -3.75 -7.77 -17.53
CA LEU A 366 -2.90 -6.58 -17.40
C LEU A 366 -2.77 -6.13 -15.92
N MET A 367 -3.88 -6.10 -15.18
CA MET A 367 -3.86 -5.83 -13.73
C MET A 367 -2.97 -6.84 -12.98
N GLY A 368 -3.10 -8.12 -13.32
CA GLY A 368 -2.28 -9.17 -12.72
C GLY A 368 -0.79 -9.05 -13.06
N SER A 369 -0.46 -8.60 -14.26
CA SER A 369 0.92 -8.37 -14.68
C SER A 369 1.51 -7.16 -13.96
N CYS A 370 0.75 -6.07 -13.74
CA CYS A 370 1.19 -4.94 -12.89
C CYS A 370 1.60 -5.41 -11.49
N VAL A 371 0.77 -6.28 -10.88
CA VAL A 371 1.04 -6.86 -9.55
C VAL A 371 2.37 -7.63 -9.52
N ARG A 372 2.82 -8.17 -10.65
CA ARG A 372 4.04 -8.98 -10.79
C ARG A 372 5.27 -8.15 -11.14
N THR A 373 5.18 -7.28 -12.15
CA THR A 373 6.34 -6.60 -12.76
C THR A 373 6.59 -5.20 -12.20
N LYS A 374 5.77 -4.74 -11.22
CA LYS A 374 5.84 -3.39 -10.64
C LYS A 374 5.64 -2.27 -11.67
N GLU A 375 5.09 -2.59 -12.83
CA GLU A 375 4.60 -1.62 -13.80
C GLU A 375 3.18 -1.20 -13.46
N PHE A 376 2.77 -0.01 -13.89
CA PHE A 376 1.49 0.57 -13.49
C PHE A 376 0.53 0.72 -14.66
N LEU A 377 -0.70 0.25 -14.44
CA LEU A 377 -1.85 0.53 -15.27
C LEU A 377 -2.78 1.44 -14.48
N VAL A 378 -2.74 2.74 -14.78
CA VAL A 378 -3.48 3.76 -14.02
C VAL A 378 -4.97 3.68 -14.36
N LEU A 379 -5.76 3.09 -13.45
CA LEU A 379 -7.20 2.99 -13.57
C LEU A 379 -7.84 3.63 -12.34
N PRO A 380 -8.41 4.85 -12.45
CA PRO A 380 -9.15 5.48 -11.35
C PRO A 380 -10.51 4.79 -11.16
N LEU A 381 -10.50 3.52 -10.78
CA LEU A 381 -11.72 2.76 -10.51
C LEU A 381 -12.21 3.05 -9.09
N ALA A 382 -13.52 3.06 -8.95
CA ALA A 382 -14.17 3.30 -7.68
C ALA A 382 -13.88 2.16 -6.68
N PRO A 383 -13.76 2.43 -5.36
CA PRO A 383 -13.44 1.44 -4.33
C PRO A 383 -14.28 0.16 -4.39
N SER A 384 -15.56 0.26 -4.75
CA SER A 384 -16.47 -0.88 -4.92
C SER A 384 -16.01 -1.90 -5.96
N VAL A 385 -15.25 -1.48 -6.98
CA VAL A 385 -14.68 -2.38 -8.00
C VAL A 385 -13.51 -3.16 -7.40
N TRP A 386 -12.56 -2.46 -6.75
CA TRP A 386 -11.40 -3.09 -6.11
C TRP A 386 -11.79 -4.04 -4.98
N LYS A 387 -12.73 -3.64 -4.12
CA LYS A 387 -13.31 -4.48 -3.05
C LYS A 387 -13.81 -5.80 -3.65
N ARG A 388 -14.60 -5.74 -4.72
CA ARG A 388 -15.14 -6.93 -5.38
C ARG A 388 -14.08 -7.80 -6.06
N LEU A 389 -13.02 -7.23 -6.63
CA LEU A 389 -11.92 -7.99 -7.24
C LEU A 389 -11.17 -8.86 -6.21
N VAL A 390 -10.91 -8.30 -5.03
CA VAL A 390 -10.25 -9.02 -3.93
C VAL A 390 -11.22 -9.91 -3.12
N GLY A 391 -12.51 -9.85 -3.44
CA GLY A 391 -13.57 -10.61 -2.80
C GLY A 391 -14.08 -10.00 -1.49
N GLU A 392 -13.78 -8.74 -1.19
CA GLU A 392 -14.32 -8.04 -0.03
C GLU A 392 -15.83 -7.74 -0.20
N ARG A 393 -16.60 -8.00 0.86
CA ARG A 393 -18.05 -7.74 0.88
C ARG A 393 -18.33 -6.23 0.89
N LEU A 394 -19.16 -5.81 -0.05
CA LEU A 394 -19.67 -4.45 -0.10
C LEU A 394 -20.72 -4.18 0.99
N VAL A 395 -20.73 -2.94 1.47
CA VAL A 395 -21.64 -2.42 2.49
C VAL A 395 -22.51 -1.34 1.83
N TRP A 396 -23.84 -1.52 1.87
CA TRP A 396 -24.77 -0.60 1.20
C TRP A 396 -24.54 0.89 1.53
N ALA A 397 -24.32 1.21 2.80
CA ALA A 397 -24.14 2.58 3.26
C ALA A 397 -22.88 3.27 2.68
N GLU A 398 -21.87 2.50 2.32
CA GLU A 398 -20.60 3.01 1.77
C GLU A 398 -20.59 2.89 0.23
N ASP A 399 -20.97 1.73 -0.29
CA ASP A 399 -20.73 1.35 -1.69
C ASP A 399 -21.97 1.52 -2.59
N GLY A 400 -23.18 1.52 -2.03
CA GLY A 400 -24.44 1.60 -2.79
C GLY A 400 -24.55 2.88 -3.64
N PRO A 401 -24.40 4.08 -3.03
CA PRO A 401 -24.45 5.36 -3.76
C PRO A 401 -23.36 5.52 -4.81
N GLU A 402 -22.16 4.96 -4.57
CA GLU A 402 -21.03 4.98 -5.51
C GLU A 402 -21.35 4.21 -6.80
N ILE A 403 -22.08 3.10 -6.66
CA ILE A 403 -22.46 2.17 -7.73
C ILE A 403 -23.67 2.70 -8.53
N ASP A 404 -24.71 3.16 -7.85
CA ASP A 404 -25.91 3.73 -8.48
C ASP A 404 -26.54 4.81 -7.58
N ARG A 405 -26.11 6.06 -7.79
CA ARG A 405 -26.56 7.22 -7.03
C ARG A 405 -28.06 7.49 -7.17
N ASN A 406 -28.62 7.25 -8.36
CA ASN A 406 -30.03 7.54 -8.63
C ASN A 406 -30.92 6.53 -7.88
N ALA A 407 -30.58 5.24 -7.95
CA ALA A 407 -31.28 4.22 -7.20
C ALA A 407 -31.12 4.41 -5.69
N ALA A 408 -29.93 4.80 -5.22
CA ALA A 408 -29.69 5.09 -3.80
C ALA A 408 -30.58 6.25 -3.28
N ARG A 409 -30.65 7.37 -4.02
CA ARG A 409 -31.53 8.50 -3.67
C ARG A 409 -33.01 8.12 -3.64
N LEU A 410 -33.44 7.30 -4.59
CA LEU A 410 -34.82 6.82 -4.64
C LEU A 410 -35.13 5.92 -3.44
N ILE A 411 -34.23 5.00 -3.09
CA ILE A 411 -34.34 4.15 -1.90
C ILE A 411 -34.42 5.00 -0.63
N GLU A 412 -33.58 6.03 -0.48
CA GLU A 412 -33.60 6.95 0.66
C GLU A 412 -34.94 7.69 0.77
N ARG A 413 -35.46 8.21 -0.35
CA ARG A 413 -36.77 8.88 -0.40
C ARG A 413 -37.88 7.94 0.03
N VAL A 414 -37.90 6.71 -0.48
CA VAL A 414 -38.88 5.68 -0.07
C VAL A 414 -38.75 5.34 1.42
N GLN A 415 -37.53 5.20 1.93
CA GLN A 415 -37.28 4.90 3.35
C GLN A 415 -37.70 6.05 4.28
N SER A 416 -37.68 7.30 3.79
CA SER A 416 -38.10 8.48 4.55
C SER A 416 -39.63 8.61 4.71
N CYS A 417 -40.42 7.94 3.86
CA CYS A 417 -41.88 7.96 3.94
C CYS A 417 -42.38 7.29 5.23
N LYS A 418 -43.03 8.07 6.10
CA LYS A 418 -43.56 7.56 7.38
C LYS A 418 -44.99 7.08 7.25
N THR A 419 -45.78 7.73 6.40
CA THR A 419 -47.18 7.36 6.15
C THR A 419 -47.40 6.85 4.72
N ARG A 420 -48.57 6.24 4.51
CA ARG A 420 -48.95 5.74 3.18
C ARG A 420 -49.19 6.90 2.21
N GLU A 421 -49.72 8.02 2.70
CA GLU A 421 -49.96 9.23 1.91
C GLU A 421 -48.64 9.85 1.40
N ASP A 422 -47.60 9.85 2.24
CA ASP A 422 -46.25 10.32 1.85
C ASP A 422 -45.71 9.48 0.68
N PHE A 423 -45.92 8.15 0.74
CA PHE A 423 -45.48 7.22 -0.29
C PHE A 423 -46.27 7.37 -1.58
N GLU A 424 -47.60 7.49 -1.52
CA GLU A 424 -48.44 7.69 -2.71
C GLU A 424 -48.11 9.03 -3.39
N SER A 425 -47.78 10.07 -2.62
CA SER A 425 -47.29 11.35 -3.16
C SER A 425 -45.94 11.21 -3.86
N LEU A 426 -45.01 10.44 -3.29
CA LEU A 426 -43.73 10.12 -3.92
C LEU A 426 -43.92 9.35 -5.23
N VAL A 427 -44.81 8.36 -5.25
CA VAL A 427 -45.13 7.58 -6.46
C VAL A 427 -45.69 8.46 -7.56
N ALA A 428 -46.56 9.42 -7.23
CA ALA A 428 -47.08 10.37 -8.20
C ALA A 428 -45.97 11.28 -8.78
N LEU A 429 -45.01 11.72 -7.95
CA LEU A 429 -43.86 12.53 -8.39
C LEU A 429 -42.92 11.77 -9.34
N GLU A 430 -42.74 10.47 -9.13
CA GLU A 430 -41.90 9.61 -9.99
C GLU A 430 -42.62 9.11 -11.25
N GLY A 431 -43.84 9.58 -11.53
CA GLY A 431 -44.58 9.23 -12.75
C GLY A 431 -45.48 8.01 -12.65
N GLY A 432 -45.87 7.60 -11.44
CA GLY A 432 -46.95 6.65 -11.18
C GLY A 432 -46.52 5.24 -10.77
N GLU A 433 -45.40 4.73 -11.29
CA GLU A 433 -44.81 3.46 -10.82
C GLU A 433 -43.33 3.65 -10.48
N ILE A 434 -42.95 3.24 -9.27
CA ILE A 434 -41.55 3.26 -8.83
C ILE A 434 -40.94 1.89 -9.05
N LEU A 435 -39.92 1.83 -9.90
CA LEU A 435 -39.05 0.67 -10.07
C LEU A 435 -37.67 1.00 -9.49
N LEU A 436 -37.31 0.32 -8.39
CA LEU A 436 -36.00 0.52 -7.75
C LEU A 436 -34.86 -0.04 -8.61
N THR A 437 -35.14 -1.13 -9.35
CA THR A 437 -34.26 -1.74 -10.35
C THR A 437 -35.11 -2.36 -11.46
N GLU A 438 -34.50 -2.65 -12.61
CA GLU A 438 -35.19 -3.23 -13.78
C GLU A 438 -35.80 -4.62 -13.53
N SER A 439 -35.34 -5.36 -12.51
CA SER A 439 -35.82 -6.72 -12.21
C SER A 439 -36.62 -6.83 -10.91
N VAL A 440 -36.75 -5.73 -10.16
CA VAL A 440 -37.63 -5.67 -9.00
C VAL A 440 -38.99 -5.14 -9.48
N GLY A 441 -40.06 -5.89 -9.20
CA GLY A 441 -41.42 -5.48 -9.57
C GLY A 441 -41.87 -4.16 -8.93
N PRO A 442 -43.04 -3.63 -9.32
CA PRO A 442 -43.49 -2.32 -8.89
C PRO A 442 -43.59 -2.23 -7.36
N LEU A 443 -43.08 -1.12 -6.84
CA LEU A 443 -43.06 -0.83 -5.43
C LEU A 443 -44.48 -0.49 -4.93
N SER A 444 -44.90 -1.13 -3.84
CA SER A 444 -46.14 -0.81 -3.13
C SER A 444 -45.82 -0.55 -1.66
N TRP A 445 -46.73 0.12 -0.96
CA TRP A 445 -46.57 0.40 0.46
C TRP A 445 -46.26 -0.88 1.26
N ASN A 446 -46.92 -2.00 0.94
CA ASN A 446 -46.79 -3.24 1.71
C ASN A 446 -45.50 -4.01 1.42
N ASN A 447 -44.98 -3.95 0.19
CA ASN A 447 -43.78 -4.69 -0.22
C ASN A 447 -42.48 -3.86 -0.12
N ARG A 448 -42.57 -2.56 0.21
CA ARG A 448 -41.46 -1.61 0.10
C ARG A 448 -40.18 -2.06 0.80
N LEU A 449 -40.27 -2.54 2.04
CA LEU A 449 -39.07 -2.91 2.81
C LEU A 449 -38.36 -4.12 2.20
N SER A 450 -39.11 -5.15 1.81
CA SER A 450 -38.55 -6.34 1.16
C SER A 450 -37.98 -6.05 -0.23
N LEU A 451 -38.62 -5.16 -0.99
CA LEU A 451 -38.15 -4.77 -2.31
C LEU A 451 -36.93 -3.84 -2.23
N ILE A 452 -36.87 -2.96 -1.21
CA ILE A 452 -35.67 -2.17 -0.93
C ILE A 452 -34.48 -3.08 -0.66
N GLU A 453 -34.60 -4.05 0.24
CA GLU A 453 -33.47 -4.96 0.54
C GLU A 453 -33.07 -5.79 -0.68
N SER A 454 -34.04 -6.22 -1.51
CA SER A 454 -33.74 -6.92 -2.77
C SER A 454 -33.04 -6.01 -3.77
N ALA A 455 -33.48 -4.76 -3.93
CA ALA A 455 -32.86 -3.77 -4.80
C ALA A 455 -31.44 -3.45 -4.36
N LYS A 456 -31.21 -3.23 -3.05
CA LYS A 456 -29.88 -3.03 -2.48
C LYS A 456 -28.95 -4.19 -2.81
N ALA A 457 -29.39 -5.42 -2.57
CA ALA A 457 -28.62 -6.62 -2.87
C ALA A 457 -28.25 -6.69 -4.37
N GLN A 458 -29.22 -6.43 -5.24
CA GLN A 458 -29.02 -6.46 -6.69
C GLN A 458 -28.03 -5.40 -7.16
N ILE A 459 -28.15 -4.16 -6.70
CA ILE A 459 -27.25 -3.06 -7.04
C ILE A 459 -25.81 -3.40 -6.63
N LEU A 460 -25.61 -3.91 -5.40
CA LEU A 460 -24.28 -4.32 -4.94
C LEU A 460 -23.68 -5.47 -5.78
N THR A 461 -24.52 -6.31 -6.38
CA THR A 461 -24.10 -7.41 -7.27
C THR A 461 -24.15 -7.05 -8.76
N GLN A 462 -24.43 -5.80 -9.15
CA GLN A 462 -24.54 -5.46 -10.57
C GLN A 462 -23.20 -5.60 -11.29
N ALA A 463 -23.24 -5.93 -12.59
CA ALA A 463 -22.06 -6.20 -13.41
C ALA A 463 -21.19 -7.38 -12.92
N GLU A 464 -21.77 -8.36 -12.20
CA GLU A 464 -21.05 -9.54 -11.71
C GLU A 464 -20.37 -10.32 -12.84
N SER A 465 -21.02 -10.45 -14.00
CA SER A 465 -20.48 -11.13 -15.19
C SER A 465 -19.18 -10.51 -15.70
N GLN A 466 -19.13 -9.18 -15.77
CA GLN A 466 -17.97 -8.42 -16.23
C GLN A 466 -16.86 -8.46 -15.20
N LEU A 467 -17.19 -8.30 -13.91
CA LEU A 467 -16.25 -8.44 -12.80
C LEU A 467 -15.62 -9.85 -12.78
N LEU A 468 -16.43 -10.90 -12.96
CA LEU A 468 -15.98 -12.28 -13.07
C LEU A 468 -14.98 -12.47 -14.20
N ALA A 469 -15.19 -11.81 -15.34
CA ALA A 469 -14.26 -11.84 -16.46
C ALA A 469 -12.91 -11.19 -16.08
N ILE A 470 -12.91 -9.99 -15.48
CA ILE A 470 -11.67 -9.38 -14.96
C ILE A 470 -10.99 -10.31 -13.94
N ARG A 471 -11.74 -10.87 -12.99
CA ARG A 471 -11.19 -11.80 -12.01
C ARG A 471 -10.57 -13.05 -12.63
N ARG A 472 -11.16 -13.61 -13.70
CA ARG A 472 -10.58 -14.75 -14.43
C ARG A 472 -9.20 -14.40 -15.01
N GLY A 473 -9.07 -13.21 -15.58
CA GLY A 473 -7.78 -12.72 -16.08
C GLY A 473 -6.78 -12.44 -14.97
N LEU A 474 -7.21 -11.76 -13.92
CA LEU A 474 -6.36 -11.45 -12.77
C LEU A 474 -5.83 -12.72 -12.10
N THR A 475 -6.71 -13.70 -11.88
CA THR A 475 -6.35 -14.98 -11.24
C THR A 475 -5.61 -15.96 -12.17
N SER A 476 -5.52 -15.67 -13.47
CA SER A 476 -4.64 -16.42 -14.37
C SER A 476 -3.17 -15.99 -14.24
N VAL A 477 -2.92 -14.78 -13.71
CA VAL A 477 -1.56 -14.23 -13.52
C VAL A 477 -1.17 -14.20 -12.04
N VAL A 478 -2.10 -13.86 -11.15
CA VAL A 478 -1.89 -13.75 -9.70
C VAL A 478 -2.58 -14.92 -8.99
N PRO A 479 -1.89 -15.69 -8.13
CA PRO A 479 -2.53 -16.79 -7.42
C PRO A 479 -3.69 -16.29 -6.56
N GLU A 480 -4.81 -17.01 -6.57
CA GLU A 480 -5.99 -16.63 -5.78
C GLU A 480 -5.67 -16.58 -4.27
N SER A 481 -4.72 -17.41 -3.80
CA SER A 481 -4.16 -17.36 -2.45
C SER A 481 -3.45 -16.04 -2.13
N ALA A 482 -2.67 -15.48 -3.06
CA ALA A 482 -2.04 -14.18 -2.88
C ALA A 482 -3.09 -13.06 -2.86
N LEU A 483 -4.01 -13.08 -3.84
CA LEU A 483 -5.11 -12.11 -3.95
C LEU A 483 -6.01 -12.11 -2.71
N SER A 484 -6.18 -13.27 -2.07
CA SER A 484 -6.97 -13.43 -0.83
C SER A 484 -6.45 -12.61 0.35
N LEU A 485 -5.14 -12.39 0.39
CA LEU A 485 -4.45 -11.70 1.47
C LEU A 485 -4.30 -10.21 1.21
N MET A 486 -4.50 -9.76 -0.03
CA MET A 486 -4.41 -8.35 -0.39
C MET A 486 -5.65 -7.60 0.09
N THR A 487 -5.50 -6.42 0.66
CA THR A 487 -6.66 -5.51 0.82
C THR A 487 -6.95 -4.85 -0.53
N TRP A 488 -8.14 -4.28 -0.72
CA TRP A 488 -8.47 -3.63 -1.99
C TRP A 488 -7.52 -2.46 -2.29
N GLN A 489 -7.12 -1.69 -1.26
CA GLN A 489 -6.11 -0.61 -1.38
C GLN A 489 -4.72 -1.16 -1.72
N CYS A 490 -4.41 -2.39 -1.31
CA CYS A 490 -3.15 -3.04 -1.65
C CYS A 490 -3.14 -3.39 -3.14
N LEU A 491 -4.21 -4.03 -3.63
CA LEU A 491 -4.36 -4.36 -5.03
C LEU A 491 -4.33 -3.10 -5.90
N GLU A 492 -5.11 -2.07 -5.55
CA GLU A 492 -5.13 -0.80 -6.28
C GLU A 492 -3.74 -0.18 -6.36
N ARG A 493 -2.99 -0.11 -5.24
CA ARG A 493 -1.63 0.44 -5.24
C ARG A 493 -0.66 -0.39 -6.06
N MET A 494 -0.79 -1.71 -6.07
CA MET A 494 0.07 -2.58 -6.88
C MET A 494 -0.26 -2.48 -8.38
N VAL A 495 -1.52 -2.23 -8.75
CA VAL A 495 -1.94 -2.09 -10.15
C VAL A 495 -1.67 -0.69 -10.67
N CYS A 496 -2.11 0.33 -9.94
CA CYS A 496 -2.12 1.71 -10.41
C CYS A 496 -0.89 2.52 -9.96
N GLY A 497 -0.22 2.11 -8.88
CA GLY A 497 0.77 2.93 -8.16
C GLY A 497 0.11 3.97 -7.22
N ARG A 498 0.91 4.72 -6.46
CA ARG A 498 0.41 5.73 -5.51
C ARG A 498 0.00 7.03 -6.24
N ALA A 499 -1.29 7.41 -6.13
CA ALA A 499 -1.88 8.56 -6.82
C ALA A 499 -1.30 9.91 -6.38
N GLU A 500 -1.15 10.09 -5.07
CA GLU A 500 -0.63 11.31 -4.47
C GLU A 500 0.87 11.21 -4.28
N ILE A 501 1.61 11.99 -5.07
CA ILE A 501 3.06 12.10 -4.98
C ILE A 501 3.38 13.30 -4.08
N GLU A 502 3.68 13.00 -2.82
CA GLU A 502 4.21 14.01 -1.91
C GLU A 502 5.61 14.44 -2.33
N PHE A 503 5.91 15.72 -2.14
CA PHE A 503 7.23 16.28 -2.47
C PHE A 503 8.36 15.52 -1.77
N GLU A 504 8.20 15.23 -0.48
CA GLU A 504 9.20 14.49 0.30
C GLU A 504 9.41 13.06 -0.19
N ASP A 505 8.36 12.41 -0.71
CA ASP A 505 8.46 11.08 -1.31
C ASP A 505 9.19 11.13 -2.66
N LEU A 506 8.89 12.13 -3.50
CA LEU A 506 9.56 12.34 -4.78
C LEU A 506 11.03 12.69 -4.60
N LYS A 507 11.34 13.58 -3.66
CA LYS A 507 12.71 13.98 -3.32
C LYS A 507 13.54 12.79 -2.84
N ARG A 508 12.99 11.94 -1.97
CA ARG A 508 13.64 10.69 -1.52
C ARG A 508 13.89 9.68 -2.64
N ALA A 509 13.12 9.77 -3.73
CA ALA A 509 13.24 8.91 -4.89
C ALA A 509 14.26 9.42 -5.93
N CYS A 510 14.77 10.63 -5.78
CA CYS A 510 15.79 11.20 -6.65
C CYS A 510 17.19 10.92 -6.12
N HIS A 511 18.02 10.29 -6.92
CA HIS A 511 19.46 10.16 -6.71
C HIS A 511 20.20 11.23 -7.51
N LEU A 512 21.09 11.96 -6.85
CA LEU A 512 21.94 12.96 -7.49
C LEU A 512 23.27 12.30 -7.85
N GLU A 513 23.61 12.21 -9.14
CA GLU A 513 24.87 11.59 -9.58
C GLU A 513 26.00 12.62 -9.74
N ASP A 514 25.73 13.72 -10.44
CA ASP A 514 26.72 14.76 -10.78
C ASP A 514 26.65 15.99 -9.87
N PHE A 515 25.83 15.95 -8.82
CA PHE A 515 25.55 17.10 -7.98
C PHE A 515 25.77 16.82 -6.50
N ASN A 516 26.21 17.85 -5.78
CA ASN A 516 26.06 17.91 -4.34
C ASN A 516 24.66 18.46 -3.99
N GLU A 517 24.10 18.10 -2.84
CA GLU A 517 22.79 18.62 -2.41
C GLU A 517 22.74 20.16 -2.28
N SER A 518 23.90 20.80 -2.09
CA SER A 518 24.04 22.25 -2.01
C SER A 518 24.15 22.95 -3.37
N ASP A 519 24.17 22.22 -4.49
CA ASP A 519 24.24 22.80 -5.83
C ASP A 519 23.00 23.67 -6.10
N ARG A 520 23.22 24.86 -6.67
CA ARG A 520 22.17 25.82 -7.02
C ARG A 520 21.11 25.22 -7.93
N ARG A 521 21.50 24.38 -8.90
CA ARG A 521 20.61 23.72 -9.86
C ARG A 521 19.66 22.76 -9.14
N VAL A 522 20.20 21.98 -8.20
CA VAL A 522 19.43 21.06 -7.35
C VAL A 522 18.45 21.81 -6.45
N GLN A 523 18.86 22.94 -5.86
CA GLN A 523 17.98 23.78 -5.06
C GLN A 523 16.80 24.33 -5.88
N PHE A 524 17.06 24.79 -7.11
CA PHE A 524 16.01 25.26 -8.02
C PHE A 524 15.04 24.13 -8.41
N LEU A 525 15.55 22.93 -8.70
CA LEU A 525 14.72 21.75 -8.94
C LEU A 525 13.80 21.46 -7.76
N TRP A 526 14.31 21.48 -6.52
CA TRP A 526 13.49 21.23 -5.33
C TRP A 526 12.43 22.30 -5.11
N GLN A 527 12.78 23.57 -5.29
CA GLN A 527 11.82 24.68 -5.21
C GLN A 527 10.71 24.52 -6.26
N ALA A 528 11.06 24.15 -7.49
CA ALA A 528 10.10 23.90 -8.56
C ALA A 528 9.16 22.73 -8.18
N LEU A 529 9.69 21.56 -7.84
CA LEU A 529 8.89 20.37 -7.51
C LEU A 529 8.03 20.55 -6.25
N GLN A 530 8.49 21.33 -5.28
CA GLN A 530 7.69 21.68 -4.10
C GLN A 530 6.49 22.55 -4.50
N SER A 531 6.68 23.48 -5.44
CA SER A 531 5.61 24.37 -5.96
C SER A 531 4.61 23.66 -6.88
N PHE A 532 4.94 22.47 -7.39
CA PHE A 532 4.07 21.71 -8.29
C PHE A 532 2.88 21.11 -7.54
N SER A 533 1.72 21.13 -8.19
CA SER A 533 0.53 20.36 -7.82
C SER A 533 0.79 18.84 -7.92
N TYR A 534 -0.10 18.03 -7.33
CA TYR A 534 0.01 16.56 -7.44
C TYR A 534 0.00 16.07 -8.90
N ASP A 535 -0.80 16.71 -9.76
CA ASP A 535 -0.86 16.38 -11.19
C ASP A 535 0.43 16.77 -11.92
N GLU A 536 1.01 17.95 -11.64
CA GLU A 536 2.30 18.34 -12.19
C GLU A 536 3.44 17.42 -11.73
N ARG A 537 3.45 16.98 -10.46
CA ARG A 537 4.43 15.99 -9.96
C ARG A 537 4.28 14.63 -10.64
N SER A 538 3.04 14.22 -10.93
CA SER A 538 2.73 13.01 -11.70
C SER A 538 3.21 13.11 -13.15
N ARG A 539 3.02 14.27 -13.81
CA ARG A 539 3.55 14.52 -15.16
C ARG A 539 5.07 14.61 -15.17
N PHE A 540 5.69 15.21 -14.16
CA PHE A 540 7.14 15.20 -13.99
C PHE A 540 7.69 13.78 -13.86
N LEU A 541 7.05 12.93 -13.05
CA LEU A 541 7.44 11.54 -12.95
C LEU A 541 7.34 10.83 -14.31
N ARG A 542 6.27 11.09 -15.08
CA ARG A 542 6.11 10.53 -16.43
C ARG A 542 7.19 11.03 -17.37
N PHE A 543 7.53 12.31 -17.30
CA PHE A 543 8.58 12.90 -18.13
C PHE A 543 9.92 12.20 -17.89
N VAL A 544 10.31 12.00 -16.63
CA VAL A 544 11.62 11.39 -16.31
C VAL A 544 11.64 9.88 -16.48
N SER A 545 10.55 9.17 -16.17
CA SER A 545 10.55 7.71 -16.02
C SER A 545 9.52 6.96 -16.87
N GLY A 546 8.71 7.66 -17.66
CA GLY A 546 7.54 7.09 -18.36
C GLY A 546 6.39 6.65 -17.44
N ARG A 547 6.49 6.82 -16.11
CA ARG A 547 5.48 6.37 -15.13
C ARG A 547 4.79 7.57 -14.49
N ARG A 548 3.46 7.54 -14.37
CA ARG A 548 2.70 8.61 -13.68
C ARG A 548 2.65 8.46 -12.16
N ARG A 549 3.05 7.31 -11.60
CA ARG A 549 2.90 7.00 -10.18
C ARG A 549 4.16 6.38 -9.56
N MET A 550 4.34 6.61 -8.26
CA MET A 550 5.39 6.03 -7.43
C MET A 550 5.07 4.57 -7.03
N PRO A 551 6.07 3.73 -6.68
CA PRO A 551 7.51 4.03 -6.54
C PRO A 551 8.32 3.91 -7.84
N THR A 552 9.15 4.91 -8.11
CA THR A 552 10.17 4.88 -9.17
C THR A 552 11.42 5.61 -8.69
N GLN A 553 12.60 5.01 -8.85
CA GLN A 553 13.85 5.72 -8.57
C GLN A 553 14.24 6.56 -9.78
N LEU A 554 14.58 7.83 -9.55
CA LEU A 554 14.98 8.81 -10.56
C LEU A 554 16.45 9.16 -10.36
N TYR A 555 17.15 9.43 -11.45
CA TYR A 555 18.54 9.90 -11.44
C TYR A 555 18.60 11.32 -11.99
N ILE A 556 19.26 12.23 -11.30
CA ILE A 556 19.40 13.63 -11.74
C ILE A 556 20.88 13.84 -12.07
N CYS A 557 21.14 14.12 -13.35
CA CYS A 557 22.47 14.30 -13.92
C CYS A 557 22.62 15.71 -14.49
N ALA A 558 23.85 16.19 -14.58
CA ALA A 558 24.10 17.45 -15.27
C ALA A 558 23.94 17.22 -16.78
N GLU A 559 23.45 18.23 -17.50
CA GLU A 559 23.44 18.20 -18.96
C GLU A 559 24.87 18.02 -19.49
N LYS A 560 25.07 17.08 -20.42
CA LYS A 560 26.39 16.71 -20.97
C LYS A 560 26.89 17.67 -22.06
N SER A 561 26.00 18.50 -22.60
CA SER A 561 26.26 19.48 -23.65
C SER A 561 26.76 20.79 -23.05
N GLU A 562 27.89 21.36 -23.49
CA GLU A 562 28.35 22.70 -23.08
C GLU A 562 27.50 23.87 -23.68
N GLY A 563 26.19 23.68 -23.89
CA GLY A 563 25.36 24.54 -24.75
C GLY A 563 24.08 25.08 -24.11
N ALA A 564 24.01 26.42 -24.03
CA ALA A 564 22.86 27.29 -23.72
C ALA A 564 22.27 27.23 -22.29
N ILE A 565 22.55 28.29 -21.52
CA ILE A 565 21.84 28.61 -20.26
C ILE A 565 20.33 28.69 -20.53
N ASP A 566 19.50 28.21 -19.59
CA ASP A 566 18.04 28.23 -19.66
C ASP A 566 17.41 27.39 -20.81
N SER A 567 18.10 26.32 -21.22
CA SER A 567 17.57 25.29 -22.14
C SER A 567 16.41 24.48 -21.51
N LEU A 568 15.65 23.78 -22.35
CA LEU A 568 14.64 22.83 -21.86
C LEU A 568 15.34 21.61 -21.25
N PRO A 569 14.81 21.04 -20.16
CA PRO A 569 15.38 19.83 -19.59
C PRO A 569 15.17 18.64 -20.53
N GLU A 570 16.11 17.69 -20.51
CA GLU A 570 16.03 16.45 -21.27
C GLU A 570 15.88 15.25 -20.33
N SER A 571 15.24 14.18 -20.79
CA SER A 571 15.01 12.98 -19.99
C SER A 571 15.28 11.71 -20.79
N SER A 572 15.88 10.71 -20.14
CA SER A 572 15.94 9.34 -20.65
C SER A 572 15.08 8.43 -19.78
N THR A 573 13.91 8.05 -20.30
CA THR A 573 12.94 7.22 -19.59
C THR A 573 13.40 5.77 -19.39
N CYS A 574 14.38 5.29 -20.16
CA CYS A 574 14.96 3.96 -19.99
C CYS A 574 15.83 3.87 -18.72
N SER A 575 16.61 4.91 -18.43
CA SER A 575 17.46 4.99 -17.23
C SER A 575 16.81 5.76 -16.08
N ASN A 576 15.56 6.22 -16.25
CA ASN A 576 14.88 7.14 -15.33
C ASN A 576 15.71 8.38 -15.01
N THR A 577 16.42 8.92 -16.00
CA THR A 577 17.39 10.01 -15.81
C THR A 577 16.83 11.33 -16.31
N LEU A 578 16.92 12.37 -15.49
CA LEU A 578 16.72 13.76 -15.87
C LEU A 578 18.09 14.42 -16.05
N TYR A 579 18.32 14.99 -17.23
CA TYR A 579 19.45 15.89 -17.47
C TYR A 579 18.98 17.31 -17.16
N LEU A 580 19.56 17.88 -16.10
CA LEU A 580 19.16 19.18 -15.57
C LEU A 580 20.11 20.28 -16.11
N PRO A 581 19.59 21.23 -16.90
CA PRO A 581 20.35 22.38 -17.37
C PRO A 581 20.76 23.35 -16.26
N ASP A 582 21.70 24.24 -16.57
CA ASP A 582 21.98 25.38 -15.68
C ASP A 582 21.00 26.52 -15.95
N TYR A 583 20.20 26.84 -14.93
CA TYR A 583 19.17 27.89 -14.99
C TYR A 583 19.67 29.18 -14.33
N THR A 584 19.32 30.32 -14.90
CA THR A 584 19.68 31.64 -14.35
C THR A 584 18.96 31.88 -13.02
N THR A 585 17.67 31.50 -12.92
CA THR A 585 16.84 31.64 -11.71
C THR A 585 15.96 30.41 -11.46
N GLY A 586 15.50 30.23 -10.22
CA GLY A 586 14.55 29.18 -9.87
C GLY A 586 13.19 29.31 -10.55
N GLU A 587 12.77 30.54 -10.88
CA GLU A 587 11.54 30.81 -11.64
C GLU A 587 11.63 30.25 -13.06
N ILE A 588 12.75 30.50 -13.75
CA ILE A 588 12.98 29.97 -15.11
C ILE A 588 13.05 28.43 -15.08
N CYS A 589 13.73 27.85 -14.10
CA CYS A 589 13.75 26.41 -13.89
C CYS A 589 12.31 25.85 -13.77
N SER A 590 11.48 26.48 -12.94
CA SER A 590 10.09 26.08 -12.73
C SER A 590 9.23 26.21 -13.99
N GLU A 591 9.39 27.29 -14.75
CA GLU A 591 8.68 27.52 -16.02
C GLU A 591 9.07 26.49 -17.09
N LYS A 592 10.39 26.26 -17.26
CA LYS A 592 10.92 25.32 -18.26
C LYS A 592 10.54 23.88 -17.94
N LEU A 593 10.59 23.48 -16.67
CA LEU A 593 10.11 22.18 -16.22
C LEU A 593 8.60 22.03 -16.49
N ARG A 594 7.77 23.02 -16.14
CA ARG A 594 6.33 22.98 -16.43
C ARG A 594 6.04 22.87 -17.93
N TYR A 595 6.81 23.59 -18.74
CA TYR A 595 6.68 23.52 -20.20
C TYR A 595 6.99 22.10 -20.71
N ALA A 596 8.13 21.53 -20.32
CA ALA A 596 8.56 20.20 -20.73
C ALA A 596 7.53 19.12 -20.34
N ILE A 597 7.08 19.09 -19.07
CA ILE A 597 6.12 18.08 -18.59
C ILE A 597 4.71 18.21 -19.18
N SER A 598 4.37 19.35 -19.79
CA SER A 598 3.05 19.59 -20.39
C SER A 598 3.03 19.37 -21.90
N HIS A 599 4.14 19.59 -22.60
CA HIS A 599 4.21 19.51 -24.06
C HIS A 599 4.91 18.26 -24.58
N CYS A 600 5.76 17.59 -23.78
CA CYS A 600 6.38 16.32 -24.13
C CYS A 600 5.42 15.15 -23.83
N THR A 601 4.36 15.01 -24.65
CA THR A 601 3.40 13.90 -24.56
C THR A 601 3.78 12.69 -25.42
N ALA A 602 4.72 12.86 -26.37
CA ALA A 602 5.24 11.82 -27.26
C ALA A 602 6.78 11.89 -27.34
N ILE A 603 7.43 10.78 -27.68
CA ILE A 603 8.87 10.68 -27.90
C ILE A 603 9.15 11.28 -29.28
N ASP A 604 9.50 12.56 -29.32
CA ASP A 604 9.83 13.24 -30.57
C ASP A 604 11.28 12.93 -30.95
N THR A 605 11.48 12.41 -32.15
CA THR A 605 12.80 12.35 -32.76
C THR A 605 12.73 12.99 -34.13
N ASP A 606 13.62 13.94 -34.37
CA ASP A 606 13.92 14.50 -35.69
C ASP A 606 14.62 13.42 -36.56
N VAL A 607 13.94 12.31 -36.86
CA VAL A 607 14.43 11.35 -37.85
C VAL A 607 13.79 11.70 -39.19
N ASN A 608 14.63 12.07 -40.15
CA ASN A 608 14.21 12.37 -41.50
C ASN A 608 13.51 11.13 -42.10
N PRO A 609 12.28 11.22 -42.66
CA PRO A 609 11.49 10.07 -43.11
C PRO A 609 12.13 9.19 -44.20
N TRP A 610 13.33 9.55 -44.66
CA TRP A 610 14.08 8.91 -45.73
C TRP A 610 15.27 8.09 -45.24
N GLU A 611 15.52 8.03 -43.93
CA GLU A 611 16.55 7.20 -43.32
C GLU A 611 15.93 6.13 -42.41
N SER A 612 15.18 5.17 -42.99
CA SER A 612 14.94 3.80 -42.47
C SER A 612 14.19 2.95 -43.49
#